data_AF-A0A7K1SL91-F1
#
_entry.id   AF-A0A7K1SL91-F1
#
_cell.length_a   1.000
_cell.length_b   1.000
_cell.length_c   1.000
_cell.angle_alpha   90.00
_cell.angle_beta   90.00
_cell.angle_gamma   90.00
#
_symmetry.space_group_name_H-M   'P 1'
#
loop_
_entity.id
_entity.type
_entity.pdbx_description
1 polymer ?
#
loop_
_entity_poly.entity_id
_entity_poly.type
_entity_poly.pdbx_seq_one_letter_code
_entity_poly.pdbx_strand_id
1 'polypeptide(L)'
;MKALIGIIISICLLGINGQAQVPTSTKVHFLNSMIGLNAELKTTIDPKNPIRIKPRTWAIIQPAGDSLGFIIDNKPYFLHFSPNKHYYFVIQAGHFSRPVITEKSEQEFILSAAAESAKGPEEYILSKESN
;
A
#
# COMPACT_ATOMS: atom_id res chain seq x y z
N MET A 1 2.96 43.75 -33.24
CA MET A 1 3.12 43.62 -31.78
C MET A 1 2.04 42.76 -31.11
N LYS A 2 0.75 42.91 -31.42
CA LYS A 2 -0.33 42.11 -30.79
C LYS A 2 -0.24 40.59 -31.05
N ALA A 3 0.21 40.17 -32.24
CA ALA A 3 0.38 38.76 -32.59
C ALA A 3 1.51 38.05 -31.80
N LEU A 4 2.55 38.79 -31.41
CA LEU A 4 3.71 38.23 -30.70
C LEU A 4 3.36 37.88 -29.24
N ILE A 5 2.52 38.71 -28.62
CA ILE A 5 2.01 38.50 -27.25
C ILE A 5 1.13 37.25 -27.21
N GLY A 6 0.30 37.02 -28.22
CA GLY A 6 -0.54 35.82 -28.32
C GLY A 6 0.28 34.52 -28.36
N ILE A 7 1.37 34.51 -29.13
CA ILE A 7 2.26 33.34 -29.25
C ILE A 7 2.96 33.04 -27.92
N ILE A 8 3.45 34.06 -27.22
CA ILE A 8 4.11 33.90 -25.92
C ILE A 8 3.12 33.36 -24.87
N ILE A 9 1.88 33.85 -24.86
CA ILE A 9 0.84 33.35 -23.95
C ILE A 9 0.50 31.88 -24.25
N SER A 10 0.38 31.50 -25.52
CA SER A 10 0.14 30.09 -25.90
C SER A 10 1.28 29.15 -25.51
N ILE A 11 2.54 29.60 -25.64
CA ILE A 11 3.71 28.80 -25.22
C ILE A 11 3.75 28.64 -23.70
N CYS A 12 3.42 29.69 -22.93
CA CYS A 12 3.33 29.60 -21.48
C CYS A 12 2.18 28.70 -21.01
N LEU A 13 1.01 28.73 -21.67
CA LEU A 13 -0.11 27.84 -21.35
C LEU A 13 0.16 26.37 -21.72
N LEU A 14 0.94 26.10 -22.76
CA LEU A 14 1.37 24.74 -23.12
C LEU A 14 2.45 24.21 -22.17
N GLY A 15 3.29 25.08 -21.60
CA GLY A 15 4.34 24.71 -20.63
C GLY A 15 3.82 24.29 -19.25
N ILE A 16 2.59 24.63 -18.88
CA ILE A 16 2.02 24.35 -17.55
C ILE A 16 1.32 22.97 -17.49
N ASN A 17 0.98 22.38 -18.64
CA ASN A 17 0.34 21.05 -18.69
C ASN A 17 1.32 19.87 -18.52
N GLY A 18 2.61 20.14 -18.32
CA GLY A 18 3.66 19.13 -18.20
C GLY A 18 3.85 18.54 -16.81
N GLN A 19 3.21 19.08 -15.77
CA GLN A 19 3.12 18.41 -14.47
C GLN A 19 1.94 17.44 -14.49
N ALA A 20 2.10 16.37 -15.29
CA ALA A 20 1.34 15.16 -15.09
C ALA A 20 1.52 14.78 -13.61
N GLN A 21 0.44 14.89 -12.84
CA GLN A 21 0.37 14.47 -11.46
C GLN A 21 0.96 13.07 -11.39
N VAL A 22 2.15 12.93 -10.81
CA VAL A 22 2.70 11.61 -10.50
C VAL A 22 1.60 10.92 -9.69
N PRO A 23 1.02 9.81 -10.17
CA PRO A 23 -0.06 9.15 -9.44
C PRO A 23 0.45 8.87 -8.04
N THR A 24 -0.20 9.44 -7.03
CA THR A 24 0.17 9.17 -5.65
C THR A 24 -0.09 7.69 -5.43
N SER A 25 0.98 6.91 -5.29
CA SER A 25 0.86 5.45 -5.14
C SER A 25 -0.08 5.12 -3.99
N THR A 26 -1.06 4.26 -4.26
CA THR A 26 -1.95 3.70 -3.24
C THR A 26 -1.12 3.12 -2.11
N LYS A 27 -1.48 3.40 -0.86
CA LYS A 27 -0.77 2.86 0.30
C LYS A 27 -1.68 1.89 1.04
N VAL A 28 -1.20 0.66 1.21
CA VAL A 28 -1.92 -0.39 1.93
C VAL A 28 -1.19 -0.65 3.24
N HIS A 29 -1.82 -0.26 4.34
CA HIS A 29 -1.27 -0.33 5.68
C HIS A 29 -1.66 -1.66 6.32
N PHE A 30 -0.69 -2.36 6.89
CA PHE A 30 -0.88 -3.60 7.63
C PHE A 30 -0.30 -3.46 9.04
N LEU A 31 -1.08 -3.80 10.05
CA LEU A 31 -0.62 -3.95 11.42
C LEU A 31 -0.62 -5.43 11.77
N ASN A 32 0.54 -5.97 12.16
CA ASN A 32 0.60 -7.30 12.74
C ASN A 32 0.37 -7.24 14.25
N SER A 33 -0.82 -7.66 14.66
CA SER A 33 -1.30 -7.71 16.05
C SER A 33 -1.09 -9.07 16.72
N MET A 34 -0.56 -10.05 15.97
CA MET A 34 -0.28 -11.38 16.52
C MET A 34 0.85 -11.34 17.56
N ILE A 35 0.66 -12.05 18.66
CA ILE A 35 1.63 -12.12 19.74
C ILE A 35 2.73 -13.13 19.37
N GLY A 36 3.96 -12.66 19.21
CA GLY A 36 5.14 -13.51 19.02
C GLY A 36 5.25 -14.19 17.65
N LEU A 37 4.36 -13.87 16.71
CA LEU A 37 4.34 -14.47 15.36
C LEU A 37 4.48 -13.42 14.27
N ASN A 38 5.34 -13.69 13.28
CA ASN A 38 5.41 -12.87 12.07
C ASN A 38 4.17 -13.12 11.21
N ALA A 39 3.62 -12.07 10.61
CA ALA A 39 2.67 -12.21 9.51
C ALA A 39 3.46 -12.36 8.21
N GLU A 40 3.16 -13.39 7.43
CA GLU A 40 3.73 -13.59 6.10
C GLU A 40 2.67 -13.31 5.04
N LEU A 41 2.89 -12.28 4.22
CA LEU A 41 2.04 -11.95 3.09
C LEU A 41 2.76 -12.38 1.81
N LYS A 42 2.30 -13.48 1.20
CA LYS A 42 2.75 -13.90 -0.12
C LYS A 42 2.02 -13.09 -1.18
N THR A 43 2.78 -12.47 -2.09
CA THR A 43 2.22 -11.68 -3.19
C THR A 43 2.30 -12.45 -4.50
N THR A 44 1.45 -12.10 -5.47
CA THR A 44 1.53 -12.67 -6.83
C THR A 44 2.69 -12.09 -7.64
N ILE A 45 3.24 -10.93 -7.23
CA ILE A 45 4.37 -10.26 -7.90
C ILE A 45 5.67 -10.98 -7.55
N ASP A 46 5.90 -11.24 -6.26
CA ASP A 46 7.03 -12.04 -5.78
C ASP A 46 6.55 -13.15 -4.83
N PRO A 47 6.21 -14.33 -5.37
CA PRO A 47 5.76 -15.46 -4.55
C PRO A 47 6.90 -16.14 -3.77
N LYS A 48 8.17 -15.87 -4.12
CA LYS A 48 9.34 -16.51 -3.50
C LYS A 48 9.83 -15.73 -2.28
N ASN A 49 9.65 -14.41 -2.27
CA ASN A 49 10.02 -13.55 -1.15
C ASN A 49 8.77 -12.96 -0.49
N PRO A 50 8.15 -13.66 0.49
CA PRO A 50 6.99 -13.14 1.20
C PRO A 50 7.37 -11.89 2.01
N ILE A 51 6.44 -10.93 2.08
CA ILE A 51 6.56 -9.78 2.97
C ILE A 51 6.36 -10.28 4.40
N ARG A 52 7.37 -10.07 5.25
CA ARG A 52 7.36 -10.54 6.65
C ARG A 52 7.19 -9.36 7.59
N ILE A 53 6.00 -9.22 8.17
CA ILE A 53 5.68 -8.18 9.13
C ILE A 53 5.90 -8.74 10.54
N LYS A 54 6.87 -8.18 11.28
CA LYS A 54 7.20 -8.61 12.64
C LYS A 54 6.02 -8.38 13.62
N PRO A 55 5.98 -9.06 14.78
CA PRO A 55 4.95 -8.83 15.78
C PRO A 55 4.93 -7.38 16.21
N ARG A 56 3.73 -6.81 16.42
CA ARG A 56 3.53 -5.42 16.84
C ARG A 56 4.27 -4.44 15.94
N THR A 57 4.20 -4.67 14.63
CA THR A 57 4.84 -3.83 13.62
C THR A 57 3.81 -3.44 12.58
N TRP A 58 3.84 -2.17 12.21
CA TRP A 58 3.10 -1.59 11.11
C TRP A 58 3.98 -1.62 9.86
N ALA A 59 3.47 -2.18 8.77
CA ALA A 59 4.05 -2.10 7.44
C ALA A 59 3.16 -1.32 6.46
N ILE A 60 3.77 -0.64 5.49
CA ILE A 60 3.10 -0.03 4.34
C ILE A 60 3.52 -0.80 3.09
N ILE A 61 2.55 -1.31 2.35
CA ILE A 61 2.74 -1.98 1.07
C ILE A 61 2.22 -1.05 -0.03
N GLN A 62 3.10 -0.70 -0.97
CA GLN A 62 2.76 0.09 -2.15
C GLN A 62 2.66 -0.86 -3.36
N PRO A 63 1.44 -1.19 -3.84
CA PRO A 63 1.28 -2.06 -5.00
C PRO A 63 1.72 -1.35 -6.29
N ALA A 64 2.22 -2.15 -7.24
CA ALA A 64 2.39 -1.73 -8.63
C ALA A 64 1.03 -1.69 -9.33
N GLY A 65 0.43 -0.51 -9.43
CA GLY A 65 -0.84 -0.29 -10.11
C GLY A 65 -2.03 -0.15 -9.16
N ASP A 66 -3.20 -0.61 -9.59
CA ASP A 66 -4.48 -0.46 -8.89
C ASP A 66 -4.90 -1.68 -8.09
N SER A 67 -4.08 -2.74 -8.05
CA SER A 67 -4.42 -3.98 -7.36
C SER A 67 -3.22 -4.62 -6.65
N LEU A 68 -3.52 -5.34 -5.58
CA LEU A 68 -2.57 -6.17 -4.87
C LEU A 68 -3.05 -7.61 -4.90
N GLY A 69 -2.26 -8.48 -5.53
CA GLY A 69 -2.49 -9.91 -5.55
C GLY A 69 -1.80 -10.59 -4.36
N PHE A 70 -2.56 -11.37 -3.60
CA PHE A 70 -2.09 -12.23 -2.53
C PHE A 70 -2.19 -13.70 -2.93
N ILE A 71 -1.35 -14.55 -2.36
CA ILE A 71 -1.47 -16.00 -2.46
C ILE A 71 -1.91 -16.54 -1.11
N ILE A 72 -3.14 -17.05 -1.03
CA ILE A 72 -3.74 -17.64 0.17
C ILE A 72 -4.10 -19.09 -0.18
N ASP A 73 -3.65 -20.05 0.63
CA ASP A 73 -3.86 -21.49 0.38
C ASP A 73 -3.50 -21.92 -1.07
N ASN A 74 -2.35 -21.41 -1.57
CA ASN A 74 -1.85 -21.61 -2.94
C ASN A 74 -2.77 -21.11 -4.07
N LYS A 75 -3.75 -20.26 -3.75
CA LYS A 75 -4.63 -19.63 -4.74
C LYS A 75 -4.42 -18.11 -4.78
N PRO A 76 -4.43 -17.49 -5.97
CA PRO A 76 -4.31 -16.05 -6.09
C PRO A 76 -5.63 -15.36 -5.75
N TYR A 77 -5.57 -14.27 -4.98
CA TYR A 77 -6.67 -13.38 -4.64
C TYR A 77 -6.26 -11.94 -4.89
N PHE A 78 -7.09 -11.16 -5.58
CA PHE A 78 -6.75 -9.79 -5.95
C PHE A 78 -7.65 -8.80 -5.23
N LEU A 79 -7.05 -7.90 -4.48
CA LEU A 79 -7.72 -6.71 -3.93
C LEU A 79 -7.49 -5.54 -4.88
N HIS A 80 -8.56 -4.87 -5.26
CA HIS A 80 -8.51 -3.69 -6.11
C HIS A 80 -8.69 -2.44 -5.25
N PHE A 81 -7.90 -1.42 -5.55
CA PHE A 81 -7.82 -0.20 -4.79
C PHE A 81 -8.04 1.01 -5.69
N SER A 82 -8.76 1.98 -5.16
CA SER A 82 -8.85 3.28 -5.82
C SER A 82 -7.48 3.97 -5.75
N PRO A 83 -7.08 4.69 -6.81
CA PRO A 83 -5.85 5.46 -6.80
C PRO A 83 -5.87 6.53 -5.71
N ASN A 84 -4.69 6.88 -5.19
CA ASN A 84 -4.48 7.94 -4.19
C ASN A 84 -5.26 7.72 -2.87
N LYS A 85 -5.67 6.49 -2.56
CA LYS A 85 -6.31 6.14 -1.30
C LYS A 85 -5.41 5.31 -0.40
N HIS A 86 -5.71 5.39 0.89
CA HIS A 86 -5.08 4.59 1.93
C HIS A 86 -6.07 3.54 2.41
N TYR A 87 -5.59 2.31 2.56
CA TYR A 87 -6.37 1.18 3.06
C TYR A 87 -5.66 0.63 4.29
N TYR A 88 -6.42 0.27 5.33
CA TYR A 88 -5.87 -0.11 6.62
C TYR A 88 -6.36 -1.49 7.02
N PHE A 89 -5.43 -2.39 7.29
CA PHE A 89 -5.69 -3.78 7.63
C PHE A 89 -4.99 -4.16 8.93
N VAL A 90 -5.68 -4.92 9.76
CA VAL A 90 -5.11 -5.50 10.98
C VAL A 90 -5.08 -7.02 10.81
N ILE A 91 -3.92 -7.62 11.10
CA ILE A 91 -3.69 -9.05 11.08
C ILE A 91 -3.70 -9.56 12.51
N GLN A 92 -4.68 -10.40 12.84
CA GLN A 92 -4.90 -10.92 14.18
C GLN A 92 -4.98 -12.44 14.16
N ALA A 93 -4.52 -13.07 15.24
CA ALA A 93 -4.77 -14.48 15.51
C ALA A 93 -4.95 -14.67 17.01
N GLY A 94 -6.00 -15.39 17.40
CA GLY A 94 -6.09 -15.97 18.73
C GLY A 94 -5.10 -17.11 18.90
N HIS A 95 -4.90 -17.56 20.14
CA HIS A 95 -3.88 -18.56 20.52
C HIS A 95 -3.94 -19.88 19.72
N PHE A 96 -5.10 -20.23 19.14
CA PHE A 96 -5.31 -21.43 18.33
C PHE A 96 -6.05 -21.17 17.02
N SER A 97 -6.21 -19.90 16.62
CA SER A 97 -6.94 -19.56 15.40
C SER A 97 -6.00 -19.37 14.22
N ARG A 98 -6.53 -19.57 13.02
CA ARG A 98 -5.85 -19.09 11.80
C ARG A 98 -5.74 -17.56 11.87
N PRO A 99 -4.68 -16.97 11.30
CA PRO A 99 -4.61 -15.53 11.11
C PRO A 99 -5.80 -15.03 10.29
N VAL A 100 -6.38 -13.92 10.72
CA VAL A 100 -7.45 -13.21 10.04
C VAL A 100 -6.96 -11.80 9.72
N ILE A 101 -7.22 -11.37 8.49
CA ILE A 101 -6.94 -10.01 8.04
C ILE A 101 -8.28 -9.28 7.96
N THR A 102 -8.41 -8.18 8.70
CA THR A 102 -9.64 -7.36 8.68
C THR A 102 -9.31 -5.95 8.23
N GLU A 103 -10.10 -5.42 7.30
CA GLU A 103 -10.08 -4.00 6.97
C GLU A 103 -10.62 -3.19 8.16
N LYS A 104 -10.03 -2.02 8.39
CA LYS A 104 -10.39 -1.08 9.45
C LYS A 104 -10.43 0.33 8.89
N SER A 105 -11.17 1.21 9.58
CA SER A 105 -10.99 2.64 9.38
C SER A 105 -9.59 3.08 9.84
N GLU A 106 -9.12 4.21 9.33
CA GLU A 106 -7.85 4.82 9.77
C GLU A 106 -7.81 5.01 11.29
N GLN A 107 -8.92 5.51 11.87
CA GLN A 107 -9.01 5.78 13.31
C GLN A 107 -8.86 4.51 14.15
N GLU A 108 -9.57 3.44 13.78
CA GLU A 108 -9.45 2.14 14.45
C GLU A 108 -8.04 1.54 14.31
N PHE A 109 -7.43 1.70 13.13
CA PHE A 109 -6.09 1.22 12.86
C PHE A 109 -5.05 1.94 13.73
N ILE A 110 -5.08 3.28 13.77
CA ILE A 110 -4.16 4.09 14.58
C ILE A 110 -4.34 3.78 16.07
N LEU A 111 -5.59 3.65 16.53
CA LEU A 111 -5.87 3.26 17.92
C LEU A 111 -5.31 1.87 18.24
N SER A 112 -5.45 0.90 17.34
CA SER A 112 -4.91 -0.46 17.51
C SER A 112 -3.38 -0.44 17.55
N ALA A 113 -2.75 0.29 16.63
CA ALA A 113 -1.29 0.43 16.58
C ALA A 113 -0.75 1.08 17.87
N ALA A 114 -1.43 2.11 18.37
CA ALA A 114 -1.07 2.78 19.63
C ALA A 114 -1.24 1.85 20.84
N ALA A 115 -2.39 1.16 20.94
CA ALA A 115 -2.69 0.24 22.03
C ALA A 115 -1.67 -0.91 22.14
N GLU A 116 -1.12 -1.34 21.02
CA GLU A 116 -0.12 -2.41 20.96
C GLU A 116 1.33 -1.93 21.05
N SER A 117 1.54 -0.61 21.12
CA SER A 117 2.88 0.00 21.04
C SER A 117 3.64 -0.44 19.79
N ALA A 118 2.95 -0.43 18.64
CA ALA A 118 3.49 -0.93 17.40
C ALA A 118 4.69 -0.09 16.91
N LYS A 119 5.69 -0.76 16.33
CA LYS A 119 6.83 -0.12 15.66
C LYS A 119 6.54 0.10 14.18
N GLY A 120 7.18 1.11 13.56
CA GLY A 120 7.09 1.36 12.12
C GLY A 120 6.65 2.79 11.77
N PRO A 121 6.20 3.04 10.51
CA PRO A 121 5.96 2.05 9.46
C PRO A 121 7.25 1.50 8.80
N GLU A 122 7.29 0.19 8.55
CA GLU A 122 8.23 -0.44 7.61
C GLU A 122 7.65 -0.37 6.19
N GLU A 123 8.39 0.12 5.19
CA GLU A 123 7.87 0.29 3.83
C GLU A 123 8.31 -0.83 2.87
N TYR A 124 7.36 -1.33 2.07
CA TYR A 124 7.54 -2.34 1.04
C TYR A 124 6.99 -1.80 -0.29
N ILE A 125 7.88 -1.55 -1.24
CA ILE A 125 7.51 -1.10 -2.59
C ILE A 125 7.50 -2.32 -3.49
N LEU A 126 6.32 -2.67 -4.01
CA LEU A 126 6.17 -3.76 -4.96
C LEU A 126 6.36 -3.20 -6.37
N SER A 127 7.59 -3.15 -6.85
CA SER A 127 7.86 -2.89 -8.27
C SER A 127 7.82 -4.20 -9.05
N LYS A 128 7.09 -4.22 -10.16
CA LYS A 128 7.25 -5.26 -11.17
C LYS A 128 8.62 -5.00 -11.81
N GLU A 129 9.66 -5.72 -11.39
CA GLU A 129 10.91 -5.71 -12.17
C GLU A 129 10.54 -6.18 -13.58
N SER A 130 10.68 -5.26 -14.54
CA SER A 130 10.60 -5.57 -15.96
C SER A 130 11.85 -6.38 -16.31
N ASN A 131 11.76 -7.70 -16.22
CA ASN A 131 12.60 -8.58 -17.03
C ASN A 131 11.95 -8.74 -18.40
#